data_AF-M4CQG9-F1
#
_entry.id   AF-M4CQG9-F1
#
_cell.length_a   1.000
_cell.length_b   1.000
_cell.length_c   1.000
_cell.angle_alpha   90.00
_cell.angle_beta   90.00
_cell.angle_gamma   90.00
#
_symmetry.space_group_name_H-M   'P 1'
#
loop_
_entity.id
_entity.type
_entity.pdbx_description
1 polymer ?
#
loop_
_entity_poly.entity_id
_entity_poly.type
_entity_poly.pdbx_seq_one_letter_code
_entity_poly.pdbx_strand_id
1 'polypeptide(L)'
;MASSSPSLCTLNYNAFTSFHRPDVGKTFISHLQKQFTSNRITMFDDEGVERGHTIDPALTQAIRESTISIVVLTKNYASSSWCLDGLLEILKCRQAGKLIVMPVFYGVRPNDVQRQTGDFGKGFEKTCRGKTILDKGRWSQALNKVCSLQGFMFSPRDDESELFEKIGREVTGILQRIEYLIAREDTLNPTTSTNKSRCSIDLVFLVVIINLLLEITSAVADQLSSSTRKPCFARISLVMSILSLILTIIDFTDKIRVHKVHFRCKLPIPWFYYPARDYSTRFGSSTDNILLFCVVGQLIVSTINFSFTERGRDGPIKVSVWPLVFAIGIVVSKFTEKPPISKNN
;
A
#
# COMPACT_ATOMS: atom_id res chain seq x y z
N MET A 1 16.78 -26.93 1.75
CA MET A 1 16.49 -25.63 2.41
C MET A 1 16.47 -24.57 1.33
N ALA A 2 15.28 -24.23 0.81
CA ALA A 2 15.14 -23.25 -0.27
C ALA A 2 14.99 -21.84 0.33
N SER A 3 15.91 -20.96 -0.05
CA SER A 3 15.88 -19.53 0.24
C SER A 3 14.72 -18.89 -0.51
N SER A 4 13.72 -18.39 0.21
CA SER A 4 12.62 -17.64 -0.37
C SER A 4 13.07 -16.20 -0.67
N SER A 5 13.25 -15.90 -1.95
CA SER A 5 13.51 -14.55 -2.42
C SER A 5 12.31 -13.64 -2.10
N PRO A 6 12.55 -12.44 -1.57
CA PRO A 6 11.48 -11.54 -1.18
C PRO A 6 10.66 -11.05 -2.37
N SER A 7 9.37 -10.87 -2.12
CA SER A 7 8.39 -10.44 -3.10
C SER A 7 8.42 -8.94 -3.29
N LEU A 8 8.65 -8.48 -4.52
CA LEU A 8 8.46 -7.07 -4.89
C LEU A 8 6.98 -6.62 -4.85
N CYS A 9 6.02 -7.54 -4.73
CA CYS A 9 4.58 -7.26 -4.81
C CYS A 9 3.91 -6.83 -3.48
N THR A 10 4.68 -6.36 -2.50
CA THR A 10 4.16 -5.80 -1.24
C THR A 10 4.65 -4.37 -0.98
N LEU A 11 5.19 -3.69 -2.01
CA LEU A 11 5.73 -2.34 -1.84
C LEU A 11 4.60 -1.32 -1.94
N ASN A 12 4.18 -0.76 -0.80
CA ASN A 12 3.15 0.27 -0.72
C ASN A 12 3.68 1.66 -1.11
N TYR A 13 5.01 1.84 -1.12
CA TYR A 13 5.66 3.12 -1.38
C TYR A 13 6.77 3.00 -2.42
N ASN A 14 6.90 3.98 -3.29
CA ASN A 14 8.04 4.07 -4.19
C ASN A 14 9.30 4.52 -3.43
N ALA A 15 9.17 5.48 -2.53
CA ALA A 15 10.28 6.08 -1.80
C ALA A 15 10.04 6.21 -0.28
N PHE A 16 11.06 5.89 0.50
CA PHE A 16 11.17 6.22 1.92
C PHE A 16 12.27 7.26 2.12
N THR A 17 12.06 8.25 2.97
CA THR A 17 13.08 9.27 3.29
C THR A 17 13.53 9.15 4.74
N SER A 18 14.83 8.94 4.97
CA SER A 18 15.45 8.94 6.29
C SER A 18 16.20 10.24 6.52
N PHE A 19 15.86 10.99 7.55
CA PHE A 19 16.45 12.30 7.82
C PHE A 19 16.36 12.70 9.29
N HIS A 20 17.21 13.63 9.72
CA HIS A 20 17.12 14.27 11.02
C HIS A 20 16.08 15.40 10.99
N ARG A 21 14.89 15.17 11.57
CA ARG A 21 13.75 16.09 11.50
C ARG A 21 14.07 17.53 11.95
N PRO A 22 14.89 17.77 12.99
CA PRO A 22 15.27 19.13 13.34
C PRO A 22 16.18 19.85 12.32
N ASP A 23 16.91 19.12 11.48
CA ASP A 23 17.85 19.72 10.52
C ASP A 23 17.18 20.10 9.19
N VAL A 24 16.27 19.25 8.73
CA VAL A 24 15.48 19.49 7.53
C VAL A 24 14.11 20.00 7.96
N GLY A 25 13.94 21.32 7.86
CA GLY A 25 12.67 21.97 8.18
C GLY A 25 11.52 21.45 7.32
N LYS A 26 10.29 21.85 7.70
CA LYS A 26 9.06 21.53 6.94
C LYS A 26 9.18 21.89 5.45
N THR A 27 9.95 22.95 5.15
CA THR A 27 10.20 23.42 3.78
C THR A 27 10.88 22.37 2.90
N PHE A 28 11.98 21.76 3.35
CA PHE A 28 12.71 20.74 2.58
C PHE A 28 11.80 19.56 2.23
N ILE A 29 11.10 19.02 3.23
CA ILE A 29 10.20 17.87 3.03
C ILE A 29 9.04 18.25 2.11
N SER A 30 8.47 19.46 2.27
CA SER A 30 7.38 19.92 1.40
C SER A 30 7.80 20.09 -0.06
N HIS A 31 9.03 20.55 -0.32
CA HIS A 31 9.58 20.70 -1.67
C HIS A 31 9.83 19.33 -2.31
N LEU A 32 10.46 18.42 -1.56
CA LEU A 32 10.69 17.04 -2.03
C LEU A 32 9.36 16.31 -2.30
N GLN A 33 8.37 16.43 -1.41
CA GLN A 33 7.03 15.87 -1.60
C GLN A 33 6.34 16.46 -2.82
N LYS A 34 6.45 17.77 -3.06
CA LYS A 34 5.87 18.41 -4.25
C LYS A 34 6.51 17.86 -5.52
N GLN A 35 7.83 17.72 -5.55
CA GLN A 35 8.57 17.14 -6.67
C GLN A 35 8.20 15.67 -6.92
N PHE A 36 7.99 14.88 -5.86
CA PHE A 36 7.59 13.48 -5.99
C PHE A 36 6.14 13.36 -6.44
N THR A 37 5.27 14.22 -5.95
CA THR A 37 3.87 14.29 -6.39
C THR A 37 3.78 14.64 -7.88
N SER A 38 4.54 15.62 -8.37
CA SER A 38 4.56 15.96 -9.81
C SER A 38 5.04 14.79 -10.67
N ASN A 39 5.93 13.96 -10.13
CA ASN A 39 6.48 12.78 -10.79
C ASN A 39 5.66 11.49 -10.55
N ARG A 40 4.51 11.57 -9.85
CA ARG A 40 3.67 10.42 -9.47
C ARG A 40 4.40 9.36 -8.62
N ILE A 41 5.38 9.78 -7.84
CA ILE A 41 6.12 8.94 -6.90
C ILE A 41 5.40 8.96 -5.55
N THR A 42 5.02 7.79 -5.03
CA THR A 42 4.47 7.67 -3.68
C THR A 42 5.59 7.67 -2.64
N MET A 43 5.57 8.65 -1.74
CA MET A 43 6.51 8.77 -0.62
C MET A 43 5.82 8.39 0.68
N PHE A 44 6.51 7.67 1.56
CA PHE A 44 6.04 7.49 2.93
C PHE A 44 6.09 8.82 3.68
N ASP A 45 4.97 9.21 4.28
CA ASP A 45 4.87 10.40 5.12
C ASP A 45 5.11 10.03 6.59
N ASP A 46 6.12 10.65 7.21
CA ASP A 46 6.46 10.44 8.61
C ASP A 46 5.77 11.45 9.56
N GLU A 47 4.94 12.35 9.02
CA GLU A 47 4.16 13.32 9.79
C GLU A 47 3.25 12.60 10.80
N GLY A 48 3.59 12.73 12.08
CA GLY A 48 2.87 12.10 13.20
C GLY A 48 3.56 10.88 13.83
N VAL A 49 4.70 10.41 13.28
CA VAL A 49 5.50 9.39 13.96
C VAL A 49 6.26 10.03 15.13
N GLU A 50 5.96 9.60 16.35
CA GLU A 50 6.71 9.96 17.55
C GLU A 50 8.09 9.31 17.51
N ARG A 51 9.14 10.14 17.47
CA ARG A 51 10.53 9.67 17.44
C ARG A 51 10.99 9.40 18.87
N GLY A 52 10.92 8.14 19.28
CA GLY A 52 11.36 7.64 20.59
C GLY A 52 12.80 7.10 20.61
N HIS A 53 13.05 6.10 21.47
CA HIS A 53 14.36 5.45 21.59
C HIS A 53 14.55 4.26 20.62
N THR A 54 13.45 3.65 20.16
CA THR A 54 13.45 2.43 19.33
C THR A 54 12.55 2.64 18.13
N ILE A 55 13.01 2.29 16.92
CA ILE A 55 12.25 2.45 15.68
C ILE A 55 10.84 1.86 15.80
N ASP A 56 9.85 2.64 15.41
CA ASP A 56 8.45 2.21 15.37
C ASP A 56 8.28 1.03 14.37
N PRO A 57 7.52 -0.02 14.74
CA PRO A 57 7.17 -1.11 13.81
C PRO A 57 6.60 -0.62 12.47
N ALA A 58 5.79 0.44 12.48
CA ALA A 58 5.23 1.04 11.28
C ALA A 58 6.32 1.64 10.38
N LEU A 59 7.37 2.25 10.96
CA LEU A 59 8.50 2.77 10.19
C LEU A 59 9.34 1.63 9.60
N THR A 60 9.55 0.57 10.38
CA THR A 60 10.24 -0.65 9.91
C THR A 60 9.49 -1.28 8.73
N GLN A 61 8.16 -1.32 8.81
CA GLN A 61 7.31 -1.80 7.73
C GLN A 61 7.40 -0.88 6.51
N ALA A 62 7.30 0.44 6.68
CA ALA A 62 7.43 1.40 5.58
C ALA A 62 8.78 1.27 4.84
N ILE A 63 9.89 1.06 5.56
CA ILE A 63 11.21 0.82 4.95
C ILE A 63 11.20 -0.45 4.10
N ARG A 64 10.57 -1.53 4.59
CA ARG A 64 10.48 -2.82 3.88
C ARG A 64 9.52 -2.79 2.70
N GLU A 65 8.52 -1.95 2.77
CA GLU A 65 7.50 -1.74 1.75
C GLU A 65 7.86 -0.61 0.77
N SER A 66 9.08 -0.08 0.86
CA SER A 66 9.59 0.93 -0.06
C SER A 66 10.53 0.33 -1.10
N THR A 67 10.50 0.85 -2.33
CA THR A 67 11.43 0.43 -3.39
C THR A 67 12.80 1.09 -3.22
N ILE A 68 12.79 2.39 -2.90
CA ILE A 68 13.98 3.22 -2.76
C ILE A 68 13.96 3.86 -1.37
N SER A 69 15.12 3.95 -0.73
CA SER A 69 15.33 4.70 0.50
C SER A 69 16.34 5.81 0.29
N ILE A 70 15.91 7.04 0.50
CA ILE A 70 16.71 8.26 0.38
C ILE A 70 17.20 8.63 1.77
N VAL A 71 18.50 8.58 1.99
CA VAL A 71 19.13 8.84 3.29
C VAL A 71 19.74 10.23 3.27
N VAL A 72 19.05 11.21 3.83
CA VAL A 72 19.51 12.61 3.90
C VAL A 72 20.43 12.78 5.12
N LEU A 73 21.74 12.71 4.85
CA LEU A 73 22.80 12.85 5.82
C LEU A 73 23.08 14.33 6.05
N THR A 74 22.63 14.84 7.19
CA THR A 74 22.87 16.21 7.66
C THR A 74 23.90 16.22 8.79
N LYS A 75 24.35 17.41 9.21
CA LYS A 75 25.32 17.58 10.29
C LYS A 75 24.90 16.88 11.60
N ASN A 76 23.61 16.90 11.95
CA ASN A 76 23.11 16.28 13.18
C ASN A 76 22.43 14.92 12.97
N TYR A 77 22.53 14.31 11.78
CA TYR A 77 21.95 12.98 11.53
C TYR A 77 22.43 11.94 12.55
N ALA A 78 23.74 11.88 12.81
CA ALA A 78 24.31 10.97 13.79
C ALA A 78 24.07 11.37 15.26
N SER A 79 23.44 12.52 15.52
CA SER A 79 23.07 12.93 16.88
C SER A 79 21.78 12.25 17.39
N SER A 80 21.10 11.49 16.51
CA SER A 80 19.85 10.79 16.80
C SER A 80 20.05 9.29 16.67
N SER A 81 19.93 8.55 17.78
CA SER A 81 19.98 7.07 17.74
C SER A 81 18.88 6.51 16.85
N TRP A 82 17.71 7.15 16.81
CA TRP A 82 16.62 6.80 15.91
C TRP A 82 17.04 6.85 14.43
N CYS A 83 17.78 7.88 14.01
CA CYS A 83 18.27 7.97 12.63
C CYS A 83 19.30 6.86 12.35
N LEU A 84 20.20 6.58 13.29
CA LEU A 84 21.21 5.53 13.16
C LEU A 84 20.61 4.12 13.13
N ASP A 85 19.59 3.86 13.94
CA ASP A 85 18.86 2.59 13.94
C ASP A 85 18.04 2.45 12.63
N GLY A 86 17.40 3.53 12.18
CA GLY A 86 16.74 3.59 10.87
C GLY A 86 17.70 3.20 9.74
N LEU A 87 18.91 3.75 9.75
CA LEU A 87 19.95 3.40 8.77
C LEU A 87 20.35 1.92 8.83
N LEU A 88 20.41 1.31 10.02
CA LEU A 88 20.68 -0.12 10.17
C LEU A 88 19.60 -0.98 9.48
N GLU A 89 18.32 -0.66 9.68
CA GLU A 89 17.22 -1.41 9.05
C GLU A 89 17.19 -1.21 7.52
N ILE A 90 17.46 0.02 7.05
CA ILE A 90 17.59 0.33 5.62
C ILE A 90 18.69 -0.52 4.98
N LEU A 91 19.90 -0.54 5.56
CA LEU A 91 21.01 -1.31 5.02
C LEU A 91 20.79 -2.82 5.11
N LYS A 92 20.07 -3.30 6.13
CA LYS A 92 19.64 -4.69 6.21
C LYS A 92 18.68 -5.06 5.07
N CYS A 93 17.69 -4.21 4.78
CA CYS A 93 16.77 -4.43 3.65
C CYS A 93 17.50 -4.41 2.31
N ARG A 94 18.49 -3.53 2.16
CA ARG A 94 19.34 -3.48 0.97
C ARG A 94 20.19 -4.74 0.81
N GLN A 95 20.79 -5.25 1.88
CA GLN A 95 21.58 -6.48 1.83
C GLN A 95 20.73 -7.70 1.43
N ALA A 96 19.43 -7.68 1.76
CA ALA A 96 18.47 -8.69 1.31
C ALA A 96 18.00 -8.50 -0.15
N GLY A 97 18.55 -7.53 -0.89
CA GLY A 97 18.20 -7.24 -2.29
C GLY A 97 16.83 -6.58 -2.48
N LYS A 98 16.21 -6.07 -1.41
CA LYS A 98 14.82 -5.54 -1.45
C LYS A 98 14.72 -4.05 -1.68
N LEU A 99 15.80 -3.31 -1.39
CA LEU A 99 15.75 -1.86 -1.23
C LEU A 99 16.97 -1.21 -1.87
N ILE A 100 16.72 -0.25 -2.76
CA ILE A 100 17.76 0.61 -3.32
C ILE A 100 18.01 1.74 -2.33
N VAL A 101 19.27 2.07 -2.06
CA VAL A 101 19.62 3.11 -1.10
C VAL A 101 20.37 4.24 -1.80
N MET A 102 19.87 5.46 -1.61
CA MET A 102 20.38 6.68 -2.22
C MET A 102 20.77 7.68 -1.12
N PRO A 103 22.06 7.80 -0.78
CA PRO A 103 22.50 8.84 0.15
C PRO A 103 22.42 10.22 -0.47
N VAL A 104 22.06 11.21 0.34
CA VAL A 104 22.11 12.64 0.02
C VAL A 104 22.94 13.31 1.12
N PHE A 105 24.13 13.78 0.79
CA PHE A 105 25.01 14.50 1.71
C PHE A 105 24.61 15.98 1.73
N TYR A 106 23.81 16.35 2.72
CA TYR A 106 23.19 17.66 2.82
C TYR A 106 23.98 18.57 3.77
N GLY A 107 24.83 19.42 3.19
CA GLY A 107 25.70 20.33 3.93
C GLY A 107 26.80 19.63 4.75
N VAL A 108 27.14 18.38 4.38
CA VAL A 108 28.18 17.59 5.06
C VAL A 108 29.14 16.97 4.05
N ARG A 109 30.40 16.78 4.45
CA ARG A 109 31.38 16.08 3.61
C ARG A 109 31.23 14.57 3.77
N PRO A 110 31.19 13.79 2.68
CA PRO A 110 31.11 12.33 2.76
C PRO A 110 32.18 11.69 3.64
N ASN A 111 33.42 12.22 3.60
CA ASN A 111 34.52 11.73 4.44
C ASN A 111 34.27 11.94 5.95
N ASP A 112 33.63 13.04 6.33
CA ASP A 112 33.29 13.32 7.74
C ASP A 112 32.23 12.33 8.22
N VAL A 113 31.26 11.98 7.37
CA VAL A 113 30.25 10.95 7.64
C VAL A 113 30.90 9.57 7.71
N GLN A 114 31.74 9.21 6.74
CA GLN A 114 32.35 7.88 6.60
C GLN A 114 33.31 7.54 7.74
N ARG A 115 34.08 8.52 8.20
CA ARG A 115 35.06 8.37 9.30
C ARG A 115 34.53 8.85 10.64
N GLN A 116 33.29 9.36 10.69
CA GLN A 116 32.68 9.97 11.86
C GLN A 116 33.59 11.04 12.49
N THR A 117 34.04 11.99 11.68
CA THR A 117 34.93 13.09 12.09
C THR A 117 34.26 14.46 11.96
N GLY A 118 34.94 15.52 12.41
CA GLY A 118 34.41 16.87 12.36
C GLY A 118 33.13 17.03 13.20
N ASP A 119 32.24 17.90 12.76
CA ASP A 119 30.99 18.18 13.47
C ASP A 119 30.01 17.00 13.45
N PHE A 120 30.00 16.23 12.36
CA PHE A 120 29.22 14.99 12.28
C PHE A 120 29.69 13.97 13.34
N GLY A 121 31.02 13.83 13.49
CA GLY A 121 31.65 12.99 14.50
C GLY A 121 31.29 13.39 15.94
N LYS A 122 31.23 14.69 16.23
CA LYS A 122 30.79 15.18 17.56
C LYS A 122 29.36 14.74 17.88
N GLY A 123 28.45 14.80 16.89
CA GLY A 123 27.08 14.30 17.01
C GLY A 123 27.06 12.80 17.29
N PHE A 124 27.81 12.03 16.49
CA PHE A 124 27.95 10.59 16.65
C PHE A 124 28.47 10.18 18.02
N GLU A 125 29.54 10.82 18.50
CA GLU A 125 30.15 10.53 19.79
C GLU A 125 29.18 10.80 20.94
N LYS A 126 28.42 11.91 20.87
CA LYS A 126 27.39 12.25 21.86
C LYS A 126 26.34 11.15 21.95
N THR A 127 25.83 10.65 20.83
CA THR A 127 24.83 9.57 20.79
C THR A 127 25.39 8.22 21.24
N CYS A 128 26.69 8.02 21.07
CA CYS A 128 27.39 6.83 21.54
C CYS A 128 27.69 6.82 23.06
N ARG A 129 27.49 7.93 23.78
CA ARG A 129 27.71 7.95 25.24
C ARG A 129 26.76 6.98 25.93
N GLY A 130 27.30 6.11 26.77
CA GLY A 130 26.53 5.07 27.47
C GLY A 130 26.06 3.89 26.60
N LYS A 131 26.47 3.81 25.32
CA LYS A 131 26.16 2.68 24.43
C LYS A 131 27.29 1.64 24.42
N THR A 132 26.94 0.39 24.13
CA THR A 132 27.91 -0.71 24.09
C THR A 132 28.89 -0.55 22.93
N ILE A 133 30.07 -1.18 23.01
CA ILE A 133 31.04 -1.20 21.91
C ILE A 133 30.42 -1.80 20.64
N LEU A 134 29.54 -2.79 20.79
CA LEU A 134 28.82 -3.44 19.69
C LEU A 134 27.88 -2.45 18.99
N ASP A 135 27.08 -1.67 19.73
CA ASP A 135 26.16 -0.69 19.13
C ASP A 135 26.92 0.39 18.35
N LYS A 136 28.00 0.92 18.94
CA LYS A 136 28.88 1.89 18.29
C LYS A 136 29.47 1.33 16.99
N GLY A 137 29.96 0.10 17.04
CA GLY A 137 30.55 -0.59 15.89
C GLY A 137 29.53 -0.77 14.76
N ARG A 138 28.30 -1.19 15.09
CA ARG A 138 27.22 -1.36 14.10
C ARG A 138 26.87 -0.05 13.42
N TRP A 139 26.69 1.03 14.17
CA TRP A 139 26.38 2.34 13.59
C TRP A 139 27.54 2.90 12.75
N SER A 140 28.78 2.77 13.22
CA SER A 140 29.97 3.20 12.45
C SER A 140 30.08 2.43 11.12
N GLN A 141 29.89 1.11 11.13
CA GLN A 141 29.88 0.31 9.91
C GLN A 141 28.74 0.69 8.98
N ALA A 142 27.55 1.01 9.51
CA ALA A 142 26.41 1.45 8.70
C ALA A 142 26.71 2.79 7.99
N LEU A 143 27.25 3.76 8.72
CA LEU A 143 27.68 5.05 8.16
C LEU A 143 28.78 4.88 7.11
N ASN A 144 29.74 3.98 7.35
CA ASN A 144 30.77 3.67 6.36
C ASN A 144 30.16 3.07 5.08
N LYS A 145 29.27 2.08 5.22
CA LYS A 145 28.60 1.39 4.10
C LYS A 145 27.67 2.29 3.30
N VAL A 146 26.99 3.24 3.93
CA VAL A 146 26.13 4.17 3.19
C VAL A 146 26.96 5.20 2.42
N CYS A 147 28.16 5.56 2.92
CA CYS A 147 29.05 6.49 2.23
C CYS A 147 29.75 5.90 1.00
N SER A 148 29.84 4.57 0.88
CA SER A 148 30.40 3.92 -0.31
C SER A 148 29.41 3.84 -1.47
N LEU A 149 28.20 4.39 -1.32
CA LEU A 149 27.14 4.32 -2.31
C LEU A 149 27.13 5.59 -3.16
N GLN A 150 26.70 5.42 -4.40
CA GLN A 150 26.45 6.56 -5.27
C GLN A 150 25.28 7.38 -4.72
N GLY A 151 25.49 8.68 -4.60
CA GLY A 151 24.51 9.59 -4.04
C GLY A 151 24.73 11.03 -4.48
N PHE A 152 23.93 11.93 -3.91
CA PHE A 152 23.95 13.35 -4.22
C PHE A 152 24.70 14.13 -3.14
N MET A 153 25.41 15.17 -3.54
CA MET A 153 26.01 16.13 -2.61
C MET A 153 25.29 17.46 -2.78
N PHE A 154 24.99 18.11 -1.66
CA PHE A 154 24.41 19.43 -1.61
C PHE A 154 25.24 20.31 -0.68
N SER A 155 25.69 21.44 -1.20
CA SER A 155 26.32 22.53 -0.48
C SER A 155 25.30 23.66 -0.28
N PRO A 156 25.35 24.43 0.83
CA PRO A 156 24.49 25.60 1.03
C PRO A 156 24.61 26.70 -0.05
N ARG A 157 25.58 26.60 -0.95
CA ARG A 157 25.76 27.51 -2.09
C ARG A 157 25.01 27.04 -3.35
N ASP A 158 24.50 25.82 -3.34
CA ASP A 158 23.83 25.21 -4.48
C ASP A 158 22.34 25.58 -4.47
N ASP A 159 21.68 25.46 -5.63
CA ASP A 159 20.22 25.58 -5.72
C ASP A 159 19.55 24.29 -5.22
N GLU A 160 18.83 24.41 -4.10
CA GLU A 160 18.09 23.30 -3.49
C GLU A 160 17.04 22.72 -4.46
N SER A 161 16.47 23.55 -5.33
CA SER A 161 15.49 23.13 -6.34
C SER A 161 16.11 22.18 -7.36
N GLU A 162 17.34 22.47 -7.80
CA GLU A 162 18.08 21.62 -8.73
C GLU A 162 18.41 20.26 -8.11
N LEU A 163 18.72 20.22 -6.80
CA LEU A 163 18.89 18.98 -6.06
C LEU A 163 17.61 18.13 -6.09
N PHE A 164 16.45 18.71 -5.76
CA PHE A 164 15.19 17.98 -5.77
C PHE A 164 14.82 17.47 -7.15
N GLU A 165 15.02 18.28 -8.19
CA GLU A 165 14.82 17.84 -9.57
C GLU A 165 15.71 16.66 -9.95
N LYS A 166 17.00 16.71 -9.60
CA LYS A 166 17.96 15.62 -9.85
C LYS A 166 17.51 14.35 -9.13
N ILE A 167 17.15 14.43 -7.85
CA ILE A 167 16.63 13.31 -7.07
C ILE A 167 15.35 12.75 -7.72
N GLY A 168 14.41 13.62 -8.07
CA GLY A 168 13.15 13.22 -8.70
C GLY A 168 13.37 12.50 -10.03
N ARG A 169 14.25 13.02 -10.89
CA ARG A 169 14.62 12.37 -12.17
C ARG A 169 15.27 11.00 -11.95
N GLU A 170 16.21 10.91 -11.01
CA GLU A 170 16.91 9.65 -10.70
C GLU A 170 15.93 8.59 -10.17
N VAL A 171 15.06 8.96 -9.22
CA VAL A 171 14.04 8.06 -8.69
C VAL A 171 13.09 7.58 -9.78
N THR A 172 12.58 8.48 -10.63
CA THR A 172 11.73 8.10 -11.77
C THR A 172 12.45 7.14 -12.72
N GLY A 173 13.71 7.42 -13.06
CA GLY A 173 14.50 6.56 -13.95
C GLY A 173 14.73 5.16 -13.38
N ILE A 174 15.01 5.06 -12.07
CA ILE A 174 15.14 3.78 -11.37
C ILE A 174 13.82 2.99 -11.43
N LEU A 175 12.69 3.63 -11.11
CA LEU A 175 11.38 2.98 -11.11
C LEU A 175 11.01 2.47 -12.51
N GLN A 176 11.18 3.29 -13.55
CA GLN A 176 10.95 2.89 -14.95
C GLN A 176 11.83 1.70 -15.37
N ARG A 177 13.11 1.68 -14.94
CA ARG A 177 14.00 0.56 -15.24
C ARG A 177 13.56 -0.72 -14.55
N ILE A 178 13.09 -0.63 -13.30
CA ILE A 178 12.53 -1.78 -12.58
C ILE A 178 11.28 -2.29 -13.28
N GLU A 179 10.34 -1.41 -13.64
CA GLU A 179 9.13 -1.78 -14.39
C GLU A 179 9.46 -2.46 -15.72
N TYR A 180 10.42 -1.93 -16.48
CA TYR A 180 10.89 -2.54 -17.71
C TYR A 180 11.49 -3.94 -17.49
N LEU A 181 12.31 -4.11 -16.45
CA LEU A 181 12.92 -5.40 -16.15
C LEU A 181 11.87 -6.45 -15.75
N ILE A 182 10.87 -6.05 -14.97
CA ILE A 182 9.73 -6.91 -14.60
C ILE A 182 8.95 -7.32 -15.86
N ALA A 183 8.59 -6.36 -16.70
CA ALA A 183 7.87 -6.63 -17.95
C ALA A 183 8.67 -7.57 -18.89
N ARG A 184 10.00 -7.44 -18.92
CA ARG A 184 10.88 -8.29 -19.72
C ARG A 184 10.96 -9.72 -19.16
N GLU A 185 11.01 -9.88 -17.84
CA GLU A 185 11.04 -11.19 -17.18
C GLU A 185 9.74 -11.98 -17.44
N ASP A 186 8.59 -11.30 -17.44
CA ASP A 186 7.29 -11.88 -17.79
C ASP A 186 7.22 -12.39 -19.24
N THR A 187 7.89 -11.71 -20.18
CA THR A 187 7.91 -12.14 -21.59
C THR A 187 8.81 -13.35 -21.85
N LEU A 188 9.83 -13.59 -21.01
CA LEU A 188 10.83 -14.64 -21.24
C LEU A 188 10.51 -15.96 -20.51
N ASN A 189 9.78 -15.90 -19.39
CA ASN A 189 9.41 -17.06 -18.58
C ASN A 189 7.89 -17.08 -18.27
N PRO A 190 7.03 -17.47 -19.23
CA PRO A 190 5.57 -17.47 -19.04
C PRO A 190 5.07 -18.48 -17.98
N THR A 191 5.93 -19.39 -17.50
CA THR A 191 5.55 -20.48 -16.57
C THR A 191 5.94 -20.23 -15.11
N THR A 192 6.59 -19.11 -14.76
CA THR A 192 7.03 -18.86 -13.37
C THR A 192 6.53 -17.55 -12.75
N SER A 193 5.84 -16.67 -13.50
CA SER A 193 5.38 -15.36 -12.99
C SER A 193 3.90 -15.27 -12.61
N THR A 194 3.19 -16.39 -12.46
CA THR A 194 1.77 -16.34 -12.06
C THR A 194 1.54 -16.23 -10.55
N ASN A 195 2.57 -16.07 -9.70
CA ASN A 195 2.39 -16.25 -8.25
C ASN A 195 2.78 -15.08 -7.33
N LYS A 196 3.12 -13.89 -7.86
CA LYS A 196 3.53 -12.76 -6.98
C LYS A 196 2.65 -11.51 -7.07
N SER A 197 2.40 -10.99 -8.27
CA SER A 197 1.47 -9.86 -8.48
C SER A 197 0.01 -10.34 -8.57
N ARG A 198 -0.15 -11.56 -9.10
CA ARG A 198 -1.40 -12.33 -9.06
C ARG A 198 -1.89 -12.63 -7.63
N CYS A 199 -1.05 -12.69 -6.60
CA CYS A 199 -1.55 -13.12 -5.28
C CYS A 199 -2.49 -12.09 -4.60
N SER A 200 -2.33 -10.79 -4.83
CA SER A 200 -3.24 -9.79 -4.25
C SER A 200 -4.41 -9.44 -5.19
N ILE A 201 -4.14 -9.31 -6.50
CA ILE A 201 -5.19 -9.06 -7.50
C ILE A 201 -6.05 -10.31 -7.72
N ASP A 202 -5.46 -11.51 -7.79
CA ASP A 202 -6.24 -12.74 -7.87
C ASP A 202 -6.95 -13.02 -6.57
N LEU A 203 -6.41 -12.74 -5.37
CA LEU A 203 -7.19 -13.00 -4.14
C LEU A 203 -8.41 -12.07 -4.03
N VAL A 204 -8.24 -10.77 -4.32
CA VAL A 204 -9.36 -9.81 -4.33
C VAL A 204 -10.36 -10.15 -5.45
N PHE A 205 -9.87 -10.47 -6.65
CA PHE A 205 -10.72 -10.86 -7.77
C PHE A 205 -11.36 -12.24 -7.54
N LEU A 206 -10.69 -13.16 -6.84
CA LEU A 206 -11.18 -14.47 -6.45
C LEU A 206 -12.27 -14.32 -5.38
N VAL A 207 -12.14 -13.41 -4.42
CA VAL A 207 -13.21 -13.09 -3.46
C VAL A 207 -14.44 -12.53 -4.20
N VAL A 208 -14.23 -11.65 -5.18
CA VAL A 208 -15.30 -11.13 -6.05
C VAL A 208 -15.95 -12.26 -6.88
N ILE A 209 -15.16 -13.16 -7.47
CA ILE A 209 -15.66 -14.33 -8.22
C ILE A 209 -16.41 -15.30 -7.29
N ILE A 210 -15.87 -15.58 -6.10
CA ILE A 210 -16.51 -16.45 -5.11
C ILE A 210 -17.86 -15.84 -4.71
N ASN A 211 -17.93 -14.53 -4.45
CA ASN A 211 -19.20 -13.86 -4.15
C ASN A 211 -20.17 -13.92 -5.33
N LEU A 212 -19.72 -13.71 -6.58
CA LEU A 212 -20.55 -13.87 -7.78
C LEU A 212 -21.10 -15.30 -7.90
N LEU A 213 -20.27 -16.32 -7.64
CA LEU A 213 -20.67 -17.72 -7.70
C LEU A 213 -21.68 -18.07 -6.60
N LEU A 214 -21.50 -17.55 -5.39
CA LEU A 214 -22.47 -17.69 -4.30
C LEU A 214 -23.81 -17.04 -4.67
N GLU A 215 -23.77 -15.88 -5.33
CA GLU A 215 -24.95 -15.15 -5.78
C GLU A 215 -25.71 -15.90 -6.88
N ILE A 216 -25.00 -16.41 -7.90
CA ILE A 216 -25.58 -17.25 -8.96
C ILE A 216 -26.19 -18.51 -8.34
N THR A 217 -25.50 -19.16 -7.40
CA THR A 217 -25.99 -20.38 -6.76
C THR A 217 -27.25 -20.12 -5.93
N SER A 218 -27.30 -19.00 -5.21
CA SER A 218 -28.50 -18.56 -4.49
C SER A 218 -29.66 -18.26 -5.45
N ALA A 219 -29.42 -17.53 -6.54
CA ALA A 219 -30.45 -17.23 -7.54
C ALA A 219 -31.00 -18.49 -8.23
N VAL A 220 -30.14 -19.44 -8.59
CA VAL A 220 -30.55 -20.72 -9.18
C VAL A 220 -31.34 -21.55 -8.17
N ALA A 221 -30.94 -21.56 -6.90
CA ALA A 221 -31.67 -22.25 -5.84
C ALA A 221 -33.07 -21.63 -5.63
N ASP A 222 -33.21 -20.30 -5.68
CA ASP A 222 -34.52 -19.63 -5.62
C ASP A 222 -35.42 -20.03 -6.82
N GLN A 223 -34.86 -20.06 -8.03
CA GLN A 223 -35.57 -20.49 -9.24
C GLN A 223 -36.03 -21.96 -9.13
N LEU A 224 -35.14 -22.85 -8.71
CA LEU A 224 -35.43 -24.28 -8.55
C LEU A 224 -36.45 -24.52 -7.43
N SER A 225 -36.40 -23.76 -6.34
CA SER A 225 -37.41 -23.80 -5.28
C SER A 225 -38.80 -23.49 -5.84
N SER A 226 -38.92 -22.44 -6.66
CA SER A 226 -40.18 -22.03 -7.28
C SER A 226 -40.70 -23.03 -8.31
N SER A 227 -39.81 -23.67 -9.07
CA SER A 227 -40.21 -24.62 -10.13
C SER A 227 -40.51 -26.02 -9.61
N THR A 228 -39.79 -26.49 -8.59
CA THR A 228 -39.91 -27.87 -8.08
C THR A 228 -40.69 -27.99 -6.78
N ARG A 229 -41.06 -26.85 -6.16
CA ARG A 229 -41.81 -26.78 -4.89
C ARG A 229 -41.14 -27.54 -3.73
N LYS A 230 -39.81 -27.69 -3.78
CA LYS A 230 -39.02 -28.36 -2.74
C LYS A 230 -38.45 -27.34 -1.74
N PRO A 231 -38.85 -27.39 -0.45
CA PRO A 231 -38.42 -26.41 0.56
C PRO A 231 -36.90 -26.45 0.84
N CYS A 232 -36.22 -27.53 0.44
CA CYS A 232 -34.76 -27.66 0.55
C CYS A 232 -34.02 -26.57 -0.24
N PHE A 233 -34.47 -26.21 -1.44
CA PHE A 233 -33.79 -25.21 -2.27
C PHE A 233 -33.94 -23.80 -1.70
N ALA A 234 -35.08 -23.45 -1.10
CA ALA A 234 -35.24 -22.17 -0.39
C ALA A 234 -34.29 -22.04 0.81
N ARG A 235 -34.06 -23.14 1.55
CA ARG A 235 -33.09 -23.17 2.66
C ARG A 235 -31.65 -23.02 2.18
N ILE A 236 -31.29 -23.72 1.11
CA ILE A 236 -29.96 -23.60 0.49
C ILE A 236 -29.72 -22.16 0.02
N SER A 237 -30.70 -21.55 -0.66
CA SER A 237 -30.60 -20.17 -1.13
C SER A 237 -30.37 -19.18 0.01
N LEU A 238 -31.12 -19.31 1.10
CA LEU A 238 -30.96 -18.48 2.29
C LEU A 238 -29.55 -18.62 2.89
N VAL A 239 -29.05 -19.85 3.06
CA VAL A 239 -27.71 -20.11 3.59
C VAL A 239 -26.62 -19.49 2.72
N MET A 240 -26.74 -19.62 1.39
CA MET A 240 -25.77 -19.06 0.44
C MET A 240 -25.77 -17.53 0.45
N SER A 241 -26.93 -16.89 0.58
CA SER A 241 -27.03 -15.42 0.70
C SER A 241 -26.40 -14.89 2.00
N ILE A 242 -26.58 -15.61 3.11
CA ILE A 242 -25.95 -15.27 4.40
C ILE A 242 -24.43 -15.43 4.31
N LEU A 243 -23.94 -16.50 3.70
CA LEU A 243 -22.50 -16.74 3.52
C LEU A 243 -21.86 -15.63 2.67
N SER A 244 -22.52 -15.20 1.59
CA SER A 244 -22.08 -14.09 0.74
C SER A 244 -22.03 -12.75 1.49
N LEU A 245 -23.02 -12.48 2.36
CA LEU A 245 -23.02 -11.30 3.23
C LEU A 245 -21.83 -11.31 4.20
N ILE A 246 -21.54 -12.44 4.84
CA ILE A 246 -20.42 -12.57 5.77
C ILE A 246 -19.09 -12.29 5.05
N LEU A 247 -18.86 -12.90 3.88
CA LEU A 247 -17.64 -12.67 3.10
C LEU A 247 -17.48 -11.21 2.67
N THR A 248 -18.58 -10.56 2.29
CA THR A 248 -18.58 -9.14 1.91
C THR A 248 -18.24 -8.24 3.11
N ILE A 249 -18.76 -8.54 4.30
CA ILE A 249 -18.44 -7.77 5.52
C ILE A 249 -16.97 -7.96 5.91
N ILE A 250 -16.42 -9.17 5.78
CA ILE A 250 -15.00 -9.45 6.07
C ILE A 250 -14.11 -8.65 5.12
N ASP A 251 -14.35 -8.71 3.81
CA ASP A 251 -13.60 -7.96 2.80
C ASP A 251 -13.66 -6.45 3.05
N PHE A 252 -14.85 -5.93 3.35
CA PHE A 252 -15.04 -4.50 3.63
C PHE A 252 -14.33 -4.07 4.93
N THR A 253 -14.36 -4.90 5.97
CA THR A 253 -13.69 -4.62 7.25
C THR A 253 -12.17 -4.61 7.11
N ASP A 254 -11.62 -5.54 6.33
CA ASP A 254 -10.19 -5.57 6.02
C ASP A 254 -9.76 -4.29 5.28
N LYS A 255 -10.52 -3.89 4.24
CA LYS A 255 -10.29 -2.64 3.52
C LYS A 255 -10.37 -1.41 4.43
N ILE A 256 -11.31 -1.36 5.37
CA ILE A 256 -11.43 -0.26 6.35
C ILE A 256 -10.19 -0.18 7.24
N ARG A 257 -9.70 -1.32 7.74
CA ARG A 257 -8.49 -1.38 8.60
C ARG A 257 -7.26 -0.90 7.85
N VAL A 258 -7.08 -1.33 6.60
CA VAL A 258 -5.93 -0.95 5.78
C VAL A 258 -5.93 0.56 5.48
N HIS A 259 -7.09 1.16 5.18
CA HIS A 259 -7.16 2.53 4.69
C HIS A 259 -7.47 3.60 5.77
N LYS A 260 -7.50 3.22 7.07
CA LYS A 260 -7.73 4.13 8.21
C LYS A 260 -8.93 5.08 8.00
N VAL A 261 -10.03 4.49 7.55
CA VAL A 261 -11.22 5.20 7.06
C VAL A 261 -12.09 5.70 8.23
N HIS A 262 -12.66 6.89 8.10
CA HIS A 262 -13.53 7.44 9.13
C HIS A 262 -14.99 7.37 8.69
N PHE A 263 -15.85 6.85 9.56
CA PHE A 263 -17.30 6.86 9.36
C PHE A 263 -17.84 8.27 9.61
N ARG A 264 -18.60 8.82 8.67
CA ARG A 264 -19.26 10.12 8.83
C ARG A 264 -20.75 10.02 8.58
N CYS A 265 -21.54 10.42 9.58
CA CYS A 265 -22.98 10.69 9.46
C CYS A 265 -23.23 12.16 9.12
N LYS A 266 -22.87 12.62 7.92
CA LYS A 266 -23.38 13.90 7.37
C LYS A 266 -24.02 13.66 6.01
N LEU A 267 -25.22 14.21 5.83
CA LEU A 267 -26.15 13.99 4.71
C LEU A 267 -25.54 14.28 3.32
N PRO A 268 -26.02 13.63 2.24
CA PRO A 268 -27.28 12.89 2.14
C PRO A 268 -27.24 11.40 2.51
N ILE A 269 -26.08 10.74 2.58
CA ILE A 269 -25.97 9.31 2.93
C ILE A 269 -24.80 9.12 3.92
N PRO A 270 -25.04 8.54 5.12
CA PRO A 270 -23.96 8.13 6.01
C PRO A 270 -23.02 7.17 5.28
N TRP A 271 -21.76 7.55 5.13
CA TRP A 271 -20.79 6.75 4.38
C TRP A 271 -19.38 6.85 4.99
N PHE A 272 -18.51 5.95 4.55
CA PHE A 272 -17.10 5.93 4.92
C PHE A 272 -16.31 6.87 3.97
N TYR A 273 -15.30 7.57 4.47
CA TYR A 273 -14.49 8.52 3.68
C TYR A 273 -12.98 8.35 3.95
N TYR A 274 -12.17 8.42 2.88
CA TYR A 274 -10.71 8.35 2.97
C TYR A 274 -10.13 9.56 3.74
N PRO A 275 -9.08 9.38 4.55
CA PRO A 275 -8.36 10.48 5.17
C PRO A 275 -7.38 11.12 4.16
N ALA A 276 -7.85 11.97 3.24
CA ALA A 276 -6.99 12.76 2.36
C ALA A 276 -7.52 14.20 2.19
N ARG A 277 -6.61 15.13 1.87
CA ARG A 277 -6.77 16.60 1.92
C ARG A 277 -7.98 17.19 1.19
N ASP A 278 -8.62 16.46 0.29
CA ASP A 278 -9.82 16.91 -0.42
C ASP A 278 -11.03 16.07 0.04
N TYR A 279 -11.78 16.63 0.99
CA TYR A 279 -12.77 15.96 1.85
C TYR A 279 -14.07 15.51 1.15
N SER A 280 -14.01 15.02 -0.09
CA SER A 280 -15.20 14.63 -0.88
C SER A 280 -15.15 13.23 -1.50
N THR A 281 -14.04 12.49 -1.37
CA THR A 281 -13.92 11.14 -1.96
C THR A 281 -14.54 10.06 -1.06
N ARG A 282 -15.64 9.46 -1.52
CA ARG A 282 -16.30 8.30 -0.87
C ARG A 282 -15.36 7.09 -0.85
N PHE A 283 -15.40 6.35 0.26
CA PHE A 283 -14.66 5.10 0.44
C PHE A 283 -15.33 3.93 -0.30
N GLY A 284 -14.50 3.05 -0.87
CA GLY A 284 -14.90 1.89 -1.65
C GLY A 284 -14.79 2.12 -3.15
N SER A 285 -14.26 1.14 -3.89
CA SER A 285 -14.31 1.14 -5.36
C SER A 285 -15.77 1.12 -5.82
N SER A 286 -16.05 1.58 -7.05
CA SER A 286 -17.37 1.42 -7.66
C SER A 286 -17.88 -0.03 -7.59
N THR A 287 -16.98 -1.02 -7.68
CA THR A 287 -17.31 -2.44 -7.53
C THR A 287 -17.76 -2.83 -6.12
N ASP A 288 -17.12 -2.31 -5.08
CA ASP A 288 -17.39 -2.70 -3.68
C ASP A 288 -18.80 -2.25 -3.26
N ASN A 289 -19.19 -1.06 -3.71
CA ASN A 289 -20.50 -0.48 -3.44
C ASN A 289 -21.61 -1.25 -4.18
N ILE A 290 -21.36 -1.64 -5.43
CA ILE A 290 -22.30 -2.45 -6.22
C ILE A 290 -22.44 -3.85 -5.61
N LEU A 291 -21.33 -4.48 -5.20
CA LEU A 291 -21.33 -5.80 -4.55
C LEU A 291 -22.19 -5.78 -3.28
N LEU A 292 -21.93 -4.82 -2.38
CA LEU A 292 -22.68 -4.71 -1.13
C LEU A 292 -24.19 -4.57 -1.38
N PHE A 293 -24.57 -3.76 -2.37
CA PHE A 293 -25.98 -3.58 -2.71
C PHE A 293 -26.62 -4.87 -3.26
N CYS A 294 -25.92 -5.58 -4.15
CA CYS A 294 -26.43 -6.84 -4.73
C CYS A 294 -26.59 -7.92 -3.66
N VAL A 295 -25.61 -8.06 -2.76
CA VAL A 295 -25.63 -9.04 -1.66
C VAL A 295 -26.78 -8.77 -0.68
N VAL A 296 -27.00 -7.51 -0.30
CA VAL A 296 -28.14 -7.12 0.55
C VAL A 296 -29.47 -7.38 -0.17
N GLY A 297 -29.57 -7.03 -1.46
CA GLY A 297 -30.74 -7.29 -2.29
C GLY A 297 -31.07 -8.78 -2.39
N GLN A 298 -30.06 -9.62 -2.63
CA GLN A 298 -30.22 -11.07 -2.74
C GLN A 298 -30.67 -11.68 -1.40
N LEU A 299 -30.10 -11.25 -0.27
CA LEU A 299 -30.54 -11.71 1.05
C LEU A 299 -32.03 -11.39 1.32
N ILE A 300 -32.49 -10.20 0.94
CA ILE A 300 -33.89 -9.80 1.09
C ILE A 300 -34.79 -10.71 0.24
N VAL A 301 -34.44 -10.93 -1.02
CA VAL A 301 -35.21 -11.80 -1.93
C VAL A 301 -35.28 -13.24 -1.40
N SER A 302 -34.15 -13.80 -0.99
CA SER A 302 -34.06 -15.15 -0.45
C SER A 302 -34.85 -15.29 0.87
N THR A 303 -34.86 -14.27 1.73
CA THR A 303 -35.65 -14.26 2.97
C THR A 303 -37.16 -14.24 2.71
N ILE A 304 -37.62 -13.43 1.74
CA ILE A 304 -39.02 -13.38 1.33
C ILE A 304 -39.43 -14.74 0.75
N ASN A 305 -38.65 -15.28 -0.18
CA ASN A 305 -38.96 -16.57 -0.81
C ASN A 305 -38.97 -17.73 0.19
N PHE A 306 -38.04 -17.75 1.16
CA PHE A 306 -38.03 -18.72 2.25
C PHE A 306 -39.30 -18.62 3.12
N SER A 307 -39.68 -17.40 3.52
CA SER A 307 -40.87 -17.16 4.35
C SER A 307 -42.18 -17.61 3.70
N PHE A 308 -42.29 -17.48 2.37
CA PHE A 308 -43.45 -17.96 1.61
C PHE A 308 -43.45 -19.48 1.45
N THR A 309 -42.28 -20.06 1.17
CA THR A 309 -42.11 -21.51 1.00
C THR A 309 -42.41 -22.28 2.29
N GLU A 310 -41.98 -21.76 3.46
CA GLU A 310 -42.35 -22.31 4.78
C GLU A 310 -43.87 -22.26 5.04
N ARG A 311 -44.57 -21.29 4.44
CA ARG A 311 -46.03 -21.16 4.51
C ARG A 311 -46.77 -21.97 3.43
N GLY A 312 -46.07 -22.81 2.67
CA GLY A 312 -46.63 -23.63 1.59
C GLY A 312 -47.16 -22.83 0.40
N ARG A 313 -46.73 -21.56 0.25
CA ARG A 313 -47.13 -20.67 -0.84
C ARG A 313 -45.96 -20.43 -1.79
N ASP A 314 -46.27 -20.19 -3.06
CA ASP A 314 -45.25 -19.87 -4.06
C ASP A 314 -44.66 -18.48 -3.76
N GLY A 315 -43.33 -18.38 -3.87
CA GLY A 315 -42.61 -17.13 -3.66
C GLY A 315 -43.01 -16.07 -4.69
N PRO A 316 -43.12 -14.79 -4.30
CA PRO A 316 -43.55 -13.73 -5.20
C PRO A 316 -42.50 -13.39 -6.28
N ILE A 317 -41.22 -13.70 -6.03
CA ILE A 317 -40.11 -13.33 -6.90
C ILE A 317 -39.53 -14.59 -7.55
N LYS A 318 -39.80 -14.76 -8.84
CA LYS A 318 -39.41 -15.95 -9.61
C LYS A 318 -38.01 -15.89 -10.21
N VAL A 319 -37.47 -14.69 -10.43
CA VAL A 319 -36.16 -14.48 -11.06
C VAL A 319 -35.40 -13.44 -10.27
N SER A 320 -34.19 -13.79 -9.80
CA SER A 320 -33.27 -12.81 -9.24
C SER A 320 -32.49 -12.13 -10.36
N VAL A 321 -32.49 -10.79 -10.35
CA VAL A 321 -31.73 -9.95 -11.28
C VAL A 321 -30.36 -9.57 -10.74
N TRP A 322 -30.11 -9.83 -9.46
CA TRP A 322 -28.92 -9.35 -8.76
C TRP A 322 -27.59 -9.88 -9.32
N PRO A 323 -27.45 -11.18 -9.68
CA PRO A 323 -26.22 -11.68 -10.31
C PRO A 323 -25.90 -10.99 -11.64
N LEU A 324 -26.93 -10.61 -12.40
CA LEU A 324 -26.77 -9.91 -13.68
C LEU A 324 -26.35 -8.45 -13.45
N VAL A 325 -26.98 -7.77 -12.48
CA VAL A 325 -26.60 -6.41 -12.07
C VAL A 325 -25.15 -6.39 -11.58
N PHE A 326 -24.75 -7.40 -10.80
CA PHE A 326 -23.39 -7.51 -10.31
C PHE A 326 -22.37 -7.74 -11.43
N ALA A 327 -22.64 -8.67 -12.35
CA ALA A 327 -21.79 -8.93 -13.51
C ALA A 327 -21.61 -7.69 -14.41
N ILE A 328 -22.70 -6.97 -14.71
CA ILE A 328 -22.65 -5.73 -15.49
C ILE A 328 -21.84 -4.66 -14.74
N GLY A 329 -22.04 -4.55 -13.41
CA GLY A 329 -21.29 -3.62 -12.56
C GLY A 329 -19.77 -3.86 -12.60
N ILE A 330 -19.33 -5.12 -12.58
CA ILE A 330 -17.91 -5.47 -12.71
C ILE A 330 -17.36 -5.02 -14.06
N VAL A 331 -18.08 -5.33 -15.15
CA VAL A 331 -17.66 -4.98 -16.51
C VAL A 331 -17.57 -3.47 -16.67
N VAL A 332 -18.60 -2.73 -16.28
CA VAL A 332 -18.63 -1.26 -16.37
C VAL A 332 -17.50 -0.65 -15.53
N SER A 333 -17.26 -1.16 -14.32
CA SER A 333 -16.20 -0.64 -13.46
C SER A 333 -14.81 -0.80 -14.10
N LYS A 334 -14.56 -1.91 -14.81
CA LYS A 334 -13.30 -2.14 -15.55
C LYS A 334 -13.11 -1.17 -16.72
N PHE A 335 -14.19 -0.70 -17.34
CA PHE A 335 -14.12 0.28 -18.44
C PHE A 335 -14.06 1.74 -17.96
N THR A 336 -14.55 2.03 -16.76
CA THR A 336 -14.51 3.39 -16.18
C THR A 336 -13.17 3.75 -15.52
N GLU A 337 -12.31 2.77 -15.23
CA GLU A 337 -10.90 3.01 -14.90
C GLU A 337 -10.16 3.53 -16.14
N LYS A 338 -10.23 4.84 -16.39
CA LYS A 338 -9.56 5.47 -17.54
C LYS A 338 -8.05 5.17 -17.50
N PRO A 339 -7.44 4.75 -18.63
CA PRO A 339 -5.99 4.71 -18.73
C PRO A 339 -5.43 6.13 -18.56
N PRO A 340 -4.24 6.29 -17.94
CA PRO A 340 -3.63 7.59 -17.76
C PRO A 340 -3.44 8.26 -19.12
N ILE A 341 -4.11 9.40 -19.30
CA ILE A 341 -4.03 10.23 -20.49
C ILE A 341 -2.56 10.66 -20.63
N SER A 342 -1.88 10.13 -21.64
CA SER A 342 -0.59 10.64 -22.11
C SER A 342 -0.82 12.03 -22.69
N LYS A 343 -0.55 13.08 -21.92
CA LYS A 343 -0.43 14.42 -22.48
C LYS A 343 0.94 14.54 -23.14
N ASN A 344 0.98 14.31 -24.45
CA ASN A 344 1.97 14.95 -25.31
C ASN A 344 1.68 16.45 -25.32
N ASN A 345 2.67 17.25 -24.94
CA ASN A 345 3.13 18.46 -25.63
C ASN A 345 4.35 19.01 -24.89
#